data_AF-A0A3N1R8R0-F1
#
_entry.id   AF-A0A3N1R8R0-F1
#
_cell.length_a   1.000
_cell.length_b   1.000
_cell.length_c   1.000
_cell.angle_alpha   90.00
_cell.angle_beta   90.00
_cell.angle_gamma   90.00
#
_symmetry.space_group_name_H-M   'P 1'
#
loop_
_entity.id
_entity.type
_entity.pdbx_description
1 polymer ?
#
loop_
_entity_poly.entity_id
_entity_poly.type
_entity_poly.pdbx_seq_one_letter_code
_entity_poly.pdbx_strand_id
1 'polypeptide(L)'
;MNSELSLPENLDDAQLRCWLIDKIETLDSFKRSIKAQLLSADRGEMRRDADWRDRATRKLHHLKTERERYRAALSEVNQRIRAARALISRGGQEVEACQAFVELAQRHLTKEDFVWLWRQAEQAARQSAQKSADNEEGNHGQA
;
A
#
# COMPACT_ATOMS: atom_id res chain seq x y z
N MET A 1 11.44 2.74 26.63
CA MET A 1 10.61 3.74 25.92
C MET A 1 10.39 3.26 24.50
N ASN A 2 9.21 2.71 24.22
CA ASN A 2 8.81 2.35 22.87
C ASN A 2 8.44 3.65 22.15
N SER A 3 9.39 4.25 21.42
CA SER A 3 9.05 5.34 20.51
C SER A 3 8.11 4.76 19.45
N GLU A 4 6.84 5.11 19.51
CA GLU A 4 5.84 4.71 18.50
C GLU A 4 6.26 5.24 17.13
N LEU A 5 5.98 4.45 16.08
CA LEU A 5 6.23 4.86 14.72
C LEU A 5 5.24 5.98 14.36
N SER A 6 5.73 7.21 14.23
CA SER A 6 4.89 8.35 13.84
C SER A 6 4.69 8.34 12.33
N LEU A 7 3.58 7.76 11.89
CA LEU A 7 3.12 7.80 10.50
C LEU A 7 2.16 8.99 10.30
N PRO A 8 2.19 9.66 9.14
CA PRO A 8 1.19 10.67 8.82
C PRO A 8 -0.18 10.02 8.61
N GLU A 9 -1.22 10.54 9.25
CA GLU A 9 -2.58 9.97 9.20
C GLU A 9 -3.41 10.45 7.99
N ASN A 10 -3.00 11.54 7.34
CA ASN A 10 -3.79 12.21 6.28
C ASN A 10 -3.27 11.98 4.85
N LEU A 11 -2.52 10.89 4.62
CA LEU A 11 -1.96 10.59 3.30
C LEU A 11 -2.62 9.34 2.71
N ASP A 12 -2.92 9.38 1.42
CA ASP A 12 -3.27 8.16 0.69
C ASP A 12 -2.05 7.22 0.56
N ASP A 13 -2.28 5.95 0.19
CA ASP A 13 -1.21 4.95 0.11
C ASP A 13 -0.06 5.36 -0.85
N ALA A 14 -0.34 6.08 -1.93
CA ALA A 14 0.69 6.52 -2.88
C ALA A 14 1.54 7.67 -2.32
N GLN A 15 0.89 8.65 -1.69
CA GLN A 15 1.53 9.76 -0.99
C GLN A 15 2.35 9.24 0.20
N LEU A 16 1.78 8.34 1.00
CA LEU A 16 2.43 7.71 2.14
C LEU A 16 3.66 6.92 1.70
N ARG A 17 3.58 6.19 0.58
CA ARG A 17 4.74 5.50 -0.02
C ARG A 17 5.87 6.47 -0.35
N CYS A 18 5.58 7.58 -1.02
CA CYS A 18 6.59 8.60 -1.35
C CYS A 18 7.21 9.19 -0.07
N TRP A 19 6.37 9.58 0.90
CA TRP A 19 6.83 10.11 2.17
C TRP A 19 7.74 9.14 2.93
N LEU A 20 7.41 7.84 2.94
CA LEU A 20 8.21 6.79 3.58
C LEU A 20 9.58 6.63 2.91
N ILE A 21 9.64 6.71 1.57
CA ILE A 21 10.91 6.68 0.82
C ILE A 21 11.78 7.86 1.24
N ASP A 22 11.25 9.08 1.18
CA ASP A 22 11.97 10.31 1.55
C ASP A 22 12.47 10.27 3.01
N LYS A 23 11.63 9.75 3.92
CA LYS A 23 11.99 9.59 5.33
C LYS A 23 13.14 8.60 5.51
N ILE A 24 13.10 7.46 4.82
CA ILE A 24 14.18 6.45 4.86
C ILE A 24 15.48 7.02 4.30
N GLU A 25 15.43 7.75 3.18
CA GLU A 25 16.60 8.40 2.57
C GLU A 25 17.21 9.45 3.50
N THR A 26 16.37 10.24 4.16
CA THR A 26 16.77 11.22 5.17
C THR A 26 17.51 10.51 6.33
N LEU A 27 16.95 9.42 6.85
CA LEU A 27 17.60 8.63 7.90
C LEU A 27 18.94 8.03 7.43
N ASP A 28 19.02 7.53 6.20
CA ASP A 28 20.26 6.99 5.64
C ASP A 28 21.31 8.08 5.38
N SER A 29 20.91 9.30 5.04
CA SER A 29 21.79 10.48 4.99
C SER A 29 22.37 10.80 6.38
N PHE A 30 21.52 10.90 7.41
CA PHE A 30 21.99 11.15 8.78
C PHE A 30 22.94 10.07 9.29
N LYS A 31 22.62 8.79 9.02
CA LYS A 31 23.50 7.67 9.38
C LYS A 31 24.86 7.75 8.67
N ARG A 32 24.88 8.11 7.38
CA ARG A 32 26.14 8.32 6.63
C ARG A 32 26.95 9.45 7.23
N SER A 33 26.32 10.56 7.57
CA SER A 33 26.97 11.70 8.23
C SER A 33 27.60 11.31 9.56
N ILE A 34 26.86 10.62 10.44
CA ILE A 34 27.39 10.19 11.75
C ILE A 34 28.55 9.20 11.58
N LYS A 35 28.44 8.24 10.65
CA LYS A 35 29.54 7.32 10.33
C LYS A 35 30.79 8.06 9.84
N ALA A 36 30.63 9.06 8.96
CA ALA A 36 31.74 9.87 8.48
C ALA A 36 32.41 10.65 9.62
N GLN A 37 31.62 11.23 10.54
CA GLN A 37 32.15 11.92 11.72
C GLN A 37 32.91 10.98 12.66
N LEU A 38 32.40 9.76 12.89
CA LEU A 38 33.09 8.73 13.68
C LEU A 38 34.44 8.36 13.04
N LEU A 39 34.45 8.08 11.73
CA LEU A 39 35.68 7.78 10.99
C LEU A 39 36.69 8.94 11.04
N SER A 40 36.23 10.17 10.91
CA SER A 40 37.10 11.37 11.00
C SER A 40 37.70 11.51 12.40
N ALA A 41 36.92 11.23 13.45
CA ALA A 41 37.41 11.22 14.83
C ALA A 41 38.42 10.09 15.07
N ASP A 42 38.24 8.92 14.47
CA ASP A 42 39.18 7.79 14.55
C ASP A 42 40.50 8.09 13.83
N ARG A 43 40.46 8.84 12.73
CA ARG A 43 41.66 9.32 12.02
C ARG A 43 42.36 10.49 12.72
N GLY A 44 41.83 10.99 13.83
CA GLY A 44 42.38 12.15 14.54
C GLY A 44 42.12 13.50 13.87
N GLU A 45 41.30 13.55 12.80
CA GLU A 45 40.93 14.77 12.07
C GLU A 45 39.96 15.65 12.89
N MET A 46 39.34 15.09 13.92
CA MET A 46 38.39 15.77 14.78
C MET A 46 38.60 15.37 16.24
N ARG A 47 38.82 16.35 17.13
CA ARG A 47 38.96 16.09 18.56
C ARG A 47 37.57 15.85 19.19
N ARG A 48 37.28 14.59 19.52
CA ARG A 48 36.04 14.15 20.19
C ARG A 48 36.39 13.21 21.33
N ASP A 49 35.72 13.39 22.47
CA ASP A 49 35.87 12.55 23.66
C ASP A 49 35.14 11.21 23.52
N ALA A 50 35.41 10.30 24.46
CA ALA A 50 34.77 8.99 24.51
C ALA A 50 33.25 9.10 24.64
N ASP A 51 32.76 10.03 25.47
CA ASP A 51 31.33 10.27 25.68
C ASP A 51 30.61 10.67 24.38
N TRP A 52 31.24 11.51 23.55
CA TRP A 52 30.70 11.86 22.25
C TRP A 52 30.63 10.65 21.32
N ARG A 53 31.66 9.80 21.30
CA ARG A 53 31.68 8.58 20.48
C ARG A 53 30.57 7.62 20.89
N ASP A 54 30.33 7.47 22.19
CA ASP A 54 29.26 6.63 22.73
C ASP A 54 27.87 7.19 22.38
N ARG A 55 27.68 8.52 22.48
CA ARG A 55 26.43 9.17 22.05
C ARG A 55 26.19 9.00 20.54
N ALA A 56 27.22 9.19 19.72
CA ALA A 56 27.13 9.02 18.27
C ALA A 56 26.79 7.56 17.89
N THR A 57 27.41 6.58 18.55
CA THR A 57 27.14 5.16 18.34
C THR A 57 25.72 4.77 18.75
N ARG A 58 25.25 5.24 19.91
CA ARG A 58 23.85 5.06 20.35
C ARG A 58 22.86 5.69 19.38
N LYS A 59 23.14 6.92 18.90
CA LYS A 59 22.30 7.58 17.89
C LYS A 59 22.28 6.80 16.58
N LEU A 60 23.42 6.27 16.14
CA LEU A 60 23.51 5.44 14.94
C LEU A 60 22.67 4.15 15.07
N HIS A 61 22.71 3.50 16.23
CA HIS A 61 21.88 2.33 16.51
C HIS A 61 20.39 2.69 16.48
N HIS A 62 19.99 3.77 17.16
CA HIS A 62 18.61 4.25 17.15
C HIS A 62 18.09 4.53 15.73
N LEU A 63 18.87 5.24 14.90
CA LEU A 63 18.51 5.54 13.51
C LEU A 63 18.39 4.26 12.64
N LYS A 64 19.18 3.21 12.93
CA LYS A 64 19.03 1.91 12.26
C LYS A 64 17.70 1.26 12.60
N THR A 65 17.33 1.27 13.89
CA THR A 65 16.07 0.70 14.37
C THR A 65 14.87 1.45 13.81
N GLU A 66 14.89 2.78 13.82
CA GLU A 66 13.82 3.60 13.22
C GLU A 66 13.67 3.30 11.73
N ARG A 67 14.79 3.26 10.98
CA ARG A 67 14.76 2.95 9.55
C ARG A 67 14.12 1.60 9.26
N GLU A 68 14.41 0.58 10.05
CA GLU A 68 13.83 -0.75 9.82
C GLU A 68 12.32 -0.75 10.02
N ARG A 69 11.83 0.04 10.98
CA ARG A 69 10.38 0.23 11.17
C ARG A 69 9.73 0.93 9.99
N TYR A 70 10.32 2.01 9.47
CA TYR A 70 9.80 2.68 8.27
C TYR A 70 9.87 1.79 7.03
N ARG A 71 10.87 0.90 6.92
CA ARG A 71 10.94 -0.10 5.84
C ARG A 71 9.84 -1.14 5.93
N ALA A 72 9.52 -1.61 7.13
CA ALA A 72 8.39 -2.50 7.35
C ALA A 72 7.07 -1.84 6.91
N ALA A 73 6.82 -0.61 7.36
CA ALA A 73 5.65 0.17 6.94
C ALA A 73 5.60 0.38 5.41
N LEU A 74 6.73 0.69 4.77
CA LEU A 74 6.82 0.83 3.32
C LEU A 74 6.51 -0.48 2.59
N SER A 75 6.95 -1.62 3.13
CA SER A 75 6.62 -2.94 2.56
C SER A 75 5.11 -3.18 2.61
N GLU A 76 4.48 -2.88 3.74
CA GLU A 76 3.04 -3.03 3.93
C GLU A 76 2.22 -2.15 2.97
N VAL A 77 2.55 -0.86 2.87
CA VAL A 77 1.89 0.06 1.93
C VAL A 77 2.06 -0.41 0.48
N ASN A 78 3.25 -0.88 0.09
CA ASN A 78 3.44 -1.44 -1.24
C ASN A 78 2.59 -2.70 -1.50
N GLN A 79 2.35 -3.53 -0.48
CA GLN A 79 1.46 -4.69 -0.61
C GLN A 79 0.00 -4.24 -0.83
N ARG A 80 -0.48 -3.25 -0.06
CA ARG A 80 -1.84 -2.68 -0.24
C ARG A 80 -2.02 -2.11 -1.64
N ILE A 81 -1.06 -1.32 -2.13
CA ILE A 81 -1.08 -0.77 -3.50
C ILE A 81 -1.13 -1.89 -4.54
N ARG A 82 -0.35 -2.96 -4.39
CA ARG A 82 -0.36 -4.09 -5.33
C ARG A 82 -1.70 -4.83 -5.29
N ALA A 83 -2.25 -5.07 -4.11
CA ALA A 83 -3.55 -5.71 -3.95
C ALA A 83 -4.67 -4.88 -4.61
N ALA A 84 -4.69 -3.57 -4.38
CA ALA A 84 -5.65 -2.66 -5.02
C ALA A 84 -5.53 -2.69 -6.55
N ARG A 85 -4.30 -2.65 -7.08
CA ARG A 85 -4.06 -2.76 -8.54
C ARG A 85 -4.52 -4.10 -9.11
N ALA A 86 -4.29 -5.20 -8.40
CA ALA A 86 -4.72 -6.52 -8.82
C ALA A 86 -6.25 -6.63 -8.89
N LEU A 87 -6.96 -6.05 -7.92
CA LEU A 87 -8.42 -5.97 -7.93
C LEU A 87 -8.95 -5.17 -9.13
N ILE A 88 -8.37 -4.00 -9.39
CA ILE A 88 -8.74 -3.16 -10.56
C ILE A 88 -8.50 -3.92 -11.86
N SER A 89 -7.33 -4.56 -12.00
CA SER A 89 -6.99 -5.32 -13.21
C SER A 89 -7.93 -6.50 -13.42
N ARG A 90 -8.29 -7.22 -12.35
CA ARG A 90 -9.24 -8.33 -12.44
C ARG A 90 -10.63 -7.85 -12.84
N GLY A 91 -11.12 -6.77 -12.23
CA GLY A 91 -12.40 -6.18 -12.61
C GLY A 91 -12.41 -5.72 -14.08
N GLY A 92 -11.31 -5.14 -14.56
CA GLY A 92 -11.16 -4.78 -15.97
C GLY A 92 -11.25 -5.99 -16.91
N GLN A 93 -10.56 -7.09 -16.59
CA GLN A 93 -10.63 -8.33 -17.37
C GLN A 93 -12.03 -8.94 -17.40
N GLU A 94 -12.75 -8.92 -16.27
CA GLU A 94 -14.13 -9.40 -16.19
C GLU A 94 -15.06 -8.56 -17.08
N VAL A 95 -14.89 -7.22 -17.09
CA VAL A 95 -15.65 -6.32 -17.97
C VAL A 95 -15.35 -6.58 -19.45
N GLU A 96 -14.08 -6.74 -19.84
CA GLU A 96 -13.68 -7.04 -21.22
C GLU A 96 -14.26 -8.39 -21.68
N ALA A 97 -14.22 -9.42 -20.83
CA ALA A 97 -14.81 -10.72 -21.13
C ALA A 97 -16.33 -10.63 -21.33
N CYS A 98 -17.03 -9.88 -20.48
CA CYS A 98 -18.46 -9.61 -20.63
C CYS A 98 -18.75 -8.87 -21.94
N GLN A 99 -17.97 -7.86 -22.31
CA GLN A 99 -18.14 -7.13 -23.57
C GLN A 99 -17.96 -8.05 -24.79
N ALA A 100 -16.91 -8.86 -24.81
CA ALA A 100 -16.67 -9.81 -25.90
C ALA A 100 -17.82 -10.83 -26.03
N PHE A 101 -18.38 -11.30 -24.92
CA PHE A 101 -19.53 -12.19 -24.93
C PHE A 101 -20.78 -11.51 -25.49
N VAL A 102 -21.05 -10.27 -25.11
CA VAL A 102 -22.19 -9.48 -25.61
C VAL A 102 -22.07 -9.25 -27.12
N GLU A 103 -20.88 -8.89 -27.61
CA GLU A 103 -20.64 -8.73 -29.04
C GLU A 103 -20.84 -10.04 -29.81
N LEU A 104 -20.37 -11.17 -29.29
CA LEU A 104 -20.57 -12.47 -29.91
C LEU A 104 -22.06 -12.84 -29.96
N ALA A 105 -22.78 -12.65 -28.85
CA ALA A 105 -24.21 -12.92 -28.76
C ALA A 105 -25.00 -12.07 -29.77
N GLN A 106 -24.64 -10.79 -29.94
CA GLN A 106 -25.27 -9.90 -30.93
C GLN A 106 -25.03 -10.37 -32.38
N ARG A 107 -23.88 -10.98 -32.68
CA ARG A 107 -23.55 -11.47 -34.02
C ARG A 107 -24.26 -12.77 -34.39
N HIS A 108 -24.51 -13.63 -33.40
CA HIS A 108 -24.94 -15.01 -33.65
C HIS A 108 -26.38 -15.32 -33.23
N LEU A 109 -26.98 -14.53 -32.34
CA LEU A 109 -28.37 -14.73 -31.94
C LEU A 109 -29.33 -13.93 -32.81
N THR A 110 -30.57 -14.39 -32.90
CA THR A 110 -31.64 -13.55 -33.42
C THR A 110 -31.88 -12.38 -32.46
N LYS A 111 -32.46 -11.29 -32.97
CA LYS A 111 -32.75 -10.11 -32.15
C LYS A 111 -33.65 -10.43 -30.96
N GLU A 112 -34.62 -11.34 -31.14
CA GLU A 112 -35.56 -11.74 -30.09
C GLU A 112 -34.86 -12.55 -29.00
N ASP A 113 -34.04 -13.54 -29.39
CA ASP A 113 -33.28 -14.36 -28.44
C ASP A 113 -32.29 -13.52 -27.64
N PHE A 114 -31.57 -12.60 -28.30
CA PHE A 114 -30.65 -11.69 -27.62
C PHE A 114 -31.36 -10.81 -26.59
N VAL A 115 -32.49 -10.19 -26.95
CA VAL A 115 -33.28 -9.33 -26.04
C VAL A 115 -33.83 -10.15 -24.87
N TRP A 116 -34.27 -11.38 -25.10
CA TRP A 116 -34.72 -12.27 -24.04
C TRP A 116 -33.58 -12.60 -23.07
N LEU A 117 -32.41 -13.01 -23.58
CA LEU A 117 -31.22 -13.32 -22.77
C LEU A 117 -30.73 -12.10 -21.98
N TRP A 118 -30.74 -10.91 -22.59
CA TRP A 118 -30.37 -9.67 -21.93
C TRP A 118 -31.26 -9.35 -20.73
N ARG A 119 -32.59 -9.50 -20.87
CA ARG A 119 -33.55 -9.29 -19.77
C ARG A 119 -33.35 -10.29 -18.63
N GLN A 120 -33.04 -11.54 -18.94
CA GLN A 120 -32.73 -12.55 -17.92
C GLN A 120 -31.47 -12.19 -17.15
N ALA A 121 -30.40 -11.79 -17.85
CA ALA A 121 -29.16 -11.35 -17.23
C ALA A 121 -29.37 -10.12 -16.33
N GLU A 122 -30.17 -9.15 -16.77
CA GLU A 122 -30.49 -7.94 -15.99
C GLU A 122 -31.28 -8.27 -14.71
N GLN A 123 -32.26 -9.17 -14.79
CA GLN A 123 -33.01 -9.63 -13.61
C GLN A 123 -32.10 -10.36 -12.63
N ALA A 124 -31.23 -11.25 -13.11
CA ALA A 124 -30.27 -11.96 -12.27
C ALA A 124 -29.29 -10.99 -11.58
N ALA A 125 -28.80 -9.97 -12.30
CA ALA A 125 -27.91 -8.96 -11.74
C ALA A 125 -28.58 -8.15 -10.62
N ARG A 126 -29.83 -7.72 -10.81
CA ARG A 126 -30.61 -7.00 -9.78
C ARG A 126 -30.84 -7.86 -8.53
N GLN A 127 -31.17 -9.13 -8.70
CA GLN A 127 -31.35 -10.06 -7.58
C GLN A 127 -30.05 -10.30 -6.81
N SER A 128 -28.92 -10.39 -7.52
CA SER A 128 -27.62 -10.55 -6.90
C SER A 128 -27.22 -9.28 -6.12
N ALA A 129 -27.43 -8.10 -6.69
CA ALA A 129 -27.13 -6.83 -6.04
C ALA A 129 -27.96 -6.64 -4.75
N GLN A 130 -29.24 -7.02 -4.77
CA GLN A 130 -30.10 -6.95 -3.59
C GLN A 130 -29.60 -7.87 -2.47
N LYS A 131 -29.25 -9.12 -2.79
CA LYS A 131 -28.69 -10.08 -1.80
C LYS A 131 -27.37 -9.62 -1.19
N SER A 132 -26.54 -8.93 -1.98
CA SER A 132 -25.29 -8.34 -1.48
C SER A 132 -25.55 -7.19 -0.50
N ALA A 133 -26.53 -6.32 -0.79
CA ALA A 133 -26.93 -5.23 0.10
C ALA A 133 -27.52 -5.74 1.43
N ASP A 134 -28.41 -6.73 1.37
CA ASP A 134 -29.05 -7.31 2.57
C ASP A 134 -28.02 -8.00 3.50
N ASN A 135 -26.94 -8.56 2.95
CA ASN A 135 -25.86 -9.19 3.73
C ASN A 135 -24.93 -8.18 4.42
N GLU A 136 -24.78 -6.96 3.88
CA GLU A 136 -23.97 -5.90 4.52
C GLU A 136 -24.71 -5.26 5.70
N GLU A 137 -26.04 -5.12 5.63
CA GLU A 137 -26.86 -4.60 6.74
C GLU A 137 -26.98 -5.59 7.91
N GLY A 138 -27.00 -6.90 7.65
CA GLY A 138 -27.07 -7.93 8.69
C GLY A 138 -25.80 -8.08 9.55
N ASN A 139 -24.65 -7.60 9.08
CA ASN A 139 -23.35 -7.76 9.77
C ASN A 139 -23.04 -6.62 10.76
N HIS A 140 -23.84 -5.54 10.78
CA HIS A 140 -23.70 -4.43 11.73
C HIS A 140 -24.58 -4.57 12.99
N GLY A 141 -25.28 -5.70 13.16
CA GLY A 141 -26.21 -5.96 14.28
C GLY A 141 -25.69 -6.91 15.37
N GLN A 142 -24.45 -7.40 15.29
CA GLN A 142 -23.86 -8.30 16.30
C GLN A 142 -22.48 -7.79 16.71
N ALA A 143 -22.46 -6.82 17.63
CA ALA A 143 -21.30 -6.49 18.46
C ALA A 143 -21.78 -6.23 19.89
#